data_AF-A0A968FW10-F1
#
_entry.id   AF-A0A968FW10-F1
#
_cell.length_a   1.000
_cell.length_b   1.000
_cell.length_c   1.000
_cell.angle_alpha   90.00
_cell.angle_beta   90.00
_cell.angle_gamma   90.00
#
_symmetry.space_group_name_H-M   'P 1'
#
loop_
_entity.id
_entity.type
_entity.pdbx_description
1 polymer ?
#
loop_
_entity_poly.entity_id
_entity_poly.type
_entity_poly.pdbx_seq_one_letter_code
_entity_poly.pdbx_strand_id
1 'polypeptide(L)' 'VNPVTVMLLCADPLGASRADLVKYMTSGEVSGDMDRVVGYAGMIVR' A
#
# COMPACT_ATOMS: atom_id res chain seq x y z
N VAL A 1 9.19 -9.37 11.25
CA VAL A 1 9.41 -8.89 9.86
C VAL A 1 8.07 -8.79 9.18
N ASN A 2 7.73 -7.64 8.61
CA ASN A 2 6.42 -7.40 7.99
C ASN A 2 6.50 -7.64 6.47
N PRO A 3 5.43 -8.14 5.81
CA PRO A 3 5.48 -8.48 4.38
C PRO A 3 5.96 -7.33 3.48
N VAL A 4 5.50 -6.11 3.75
CA VAL A 4 5.90 -4.91 2.99
C VAL A 4 7.40 -4.65 3.14
N THR A 5 7.95 -4.79 4.35
CA THR A 5 9.38 -4.60 4.60
C THR A 5 10.22 -5.62 3.83
N VAL A 6 9.80 -6.90 3.83
CA VAL A 6 10.50 -7.95 3.08
C VAL A 6 10.47 -7.66 1.58
N MET A 7 9.30 -7.28 1.04
CA MET A 7 9.15 -6.93 -0.37
C MET A 7 10.05 -5.76 -0.78
N LEU A 8 10.13 -4.69 0.02
CA LEU A 8 11.00 -3.54 -0.27
C LEU A 8 12.49 -3.90 -0.22
N LEU A 9 12.90 -4.68 0.79
CA LEU A 9 14.29 -5.15 0.92
C LEU A 9 14.71 -6.05 -0.25
N CYS A 10 13.78 -6.82 -0.82
CA CYS A 10 14.04 -7.61 -2.01
C CYS A 10 13.99 -6.77 -3.29
N ALA A 11 13.13 -5.76 -3.38
CA ALA A 11 12.97 -4.95 -4.59
C ALA A 11 14.16 -4.02 -4.85
N ASP A 12 14.75 -3.44 -3.80
CA ASP A 12 15.89 -2.51 -3.89
C ASP A 12 17.10 -3.10 -4.65
N PRO A 13 17.65 -4.29 -4.29
CA PRO A 13 18.76 -4.88 -5.04
C PRO A 13 18.35 -5.40 -6.43
N LEU A 14 17.06 -5.53 -6.72
CA LEU A 14 16.55 -5.85 -8.06
C LEU A 14 16.42 -4.60 -8.96
N GLY A 15 16.82 -3.43 -8.46
CA GLY A 15 16.85 -2.18 -9.20
C GLY A 15 15.64 -1.28 -8.99
N ALA A 16 14.74 -1.63 -8.05
CA ALA A 16 13.63 -0.74 -7.74
C ALA A 16 14.13 0.55 -7.09
N SER A 17 13.71 1.69 -7.62
CA SER A 17 14.14 3.03 -7.19
C SER A 17 12.98 3.94 -6.83
N ARG A 18 11.74 3.53 -7.11
CA ARG A 18 10.54 4.33 -6.89
C ARG A 18 9.38 3.46 -6.42
N ALA A 19 8.55 4.05 -5.56
CA ALA A 19 7.26 3.49 -5.19
C ALA A 19 6.17 4.53 -5.46
N ASP A 20 5.15 4.13 -6.20
CA ASP A 20 4.04 4.98 -6.64
C ASP A 20 2.74 4.50 -5.99
N LEU A 21 2.05 5.38 -5.25
CA LEU A 21 0.70 5.12 -4.76
C LEU A 21 -0.27 5.18 -5.94
N VAL A 22 -0.85 4.05 -6.30
CA VAL A 22 -1.82 3.95 -7.40
C VAL A 22 -3.17 4.46 -6.94
N LYS A 23 -3.61 4.02 -5.76
CA LYS A 23 -4.88 4.43 -5.18
C LYS A 23 -4.88 4.20 -3.68
N TYR A 24 -5.53 5.12 -2.98
CA TYR A 24 -5.94 4.95 -1.59
C TYR A 24 -7.47 5.00 -1.52
N MET A 25 -8.06 4.11 -0.73
CA MET A 25 -9.50 4.08 -0.45
C MET A 25 -9.74 3.57 0.97
N THR A 26 -10.95 3.78 1.47
CA THR A 26 -11.38 3.26 2.76
C THR A 26 -12.70 2.48 2.68
N SER A 27 -12.92 1.53 3.59
CA SER A 27 -14.22 0.83 3.70
C SER A 27 -15.39 1.78 4.01
N GLY A 28 -15.11 2.96 4.55
CA GLY A 28 -16.10 4.02 4.81
C GLY A 28 -16.82 4.48 3.56
N GLU A 29 -16.15 4.48 2.39
CA GLU A 29 -16.75 4.86 1.11
C GLU A 29 -17.91 3.94 0.69
N VAL A 30 -17.88 2.67 1.11
CA VAL A 30 -18.94 1.68 0.83
C VAL A 30 -19.94 1.59 1.98
N SER A 31 -19.45 1.62 3.22
CA SER A 31 -20.28 1.43 4.41
C SER A 31 -20.99 2.69 4.91
N GLY A 32 -20.48 3.88 4.56
CA GLY A 32 -20.93 5.17 5.07
C GLY A 32 -20.42 5.52 6.48
N ASP A 33 -19.81 4.58 7.20
CA ASP A 33 -19.20 4.82 8.52
C ASP A 33 -17.77 5.34 8.34
N MET A 34 -17.60 6.65 8.52
CA MET A 34 -16.29 7.30 8.42
C MET A 34 -15.52 7.29 9.74
N ASP A 35 -16.16 6.91 10.85
CA ASP A 35 -15.54 6.85 12.18
C ASP A 35 -14.84 5.51 12.44
N ARG A 36 -15.19 4.46 11.68
CA ARG A 36 -14.59 3.11 11.78
C ARG A 36 -14.30 2.53 10.40
N VAL A 37 -13.05 2.71 9.95
CA VAL A 37 -12.64 2.29 8.61
C VAL A 37 -11.43 1.38 8.58
N VAL A 38 -11.35 0.56 7.54
CA VAL A 38 -10.12 -0.09 7.08
C VAL A 38 -9.60 0.68 5.88
N GLY A 39 -8.32 1.09 5.94
CA GLY A 39 -7.63 1.73 4.83
C GLY A 39 -7.01 0.70 3.89
N TYR A 40 -7.11 0.96 2.59
CA TYR A 40 -6.53 0.15 1.53
C TYR A 40 -5.63 1.03 0.65
N ALA A 41 -4.39 0.61 0.46
CA ALA A 41 -3.43 1.28 -0.42
C ALA A 41 -2.89 0.30 -1.46
N GLY A 42 -3.02 0.65 -2.74
CA GLY A 42 -2.37 -0.05 -3.83
C GLY A 42 -1.09 0.67 -4.24
N MET A 43 0.04 -0.03 -4.30
CA MET A 43 1.33 0.56 -4.66
C MET A 43 2.01 -0.24 -5.77
N ILE A 44 2.72 0.46 -6.66
CA ILE A 44 3.66 -0.14 -7.61
C ILE A 44 5.06 0.23 -7.19
N VAL A 45 5.95 -0.76 -7.11
CA VAL A 45 7.37 -0.59 -6.78
C VAL A 45 8.18 -0.99 -8.01
N ARG A 46 9.07 -0.12 -8.48
CA ARG A 46 9.82 -0.27 -9.74
C ARG A 46 11.14 0.47 -9.72
#